data_AF-A0A9D4ADN2-F1
#
_entry.id   AF-A0A9D4ADN2-F1
#
_cell.length_a   1.000
_cell.length_b   1.000
_cell.length_c   1.000
_cell.angle_alpha   90.00
_cell.angle_beta   90.00
_cell.angle_gamma   90.00
#
_symmetry.space_group_name_H-M   'P 1'
#
loop_
_entity.id
_entity.type
_entity.pdbx_description
1 polymer ?
#
loop_
_entity_poly.entity_id
_entity_poly.type
_entity_poly.pdbx_seq_one_letter_code
_entity_poly.pdbx_strand_id
1 'polypeptide(L)' 'MARICFPGYMYKQKVLWEIREMVGKVTKLDFNTNNRAQGQFARIAVYVNLDKPLVLQ' A
#
# COMPACT_ATOMS: atom_id res chain seq x y z
N MET A 1 16.11 14.81 -5.98
CA MET A 1 15.01 13.89 -5.57
C MET A 1 15.25 12.53 -6.21
N ALA A 2 15.77 11.56 -5.46
CA ALA A 2 15.99 10.21 -5.99
C ALA A 2 14.66 9.45 -5.98
N ARG A 3 14.24 8.94 -7.15
CA ARG A 3 13.10 8.02 -7.28
C ARG A 3 13.66 6.61 -7.32
N ILE A 4 13.44 5.85 -6.25
CA ILE A 4 13.70 4.41 -6.23
C ILE A 4 12.65 3.75 -7.12
N CYS A 5 13.06 3.32 -8.32
CA CYS A 5 12.21 2.55 -9.22
C CYS A 5 12.26 1.08 -8.78
N PHE A 6 11.16 0.59 -8.20
CA PHE A 6 11.00 -0.84 -7.97
C PHE A 6 10.69 -1.53 -9.31
N PRO A 7 11.51 -2.51 -9.76
CA PRO A 7 11.32 -3.15 -11.04
C PRO A 7 10.05 -4.01 -11.03
N GLY A 8 9.07 -3.66 -11.85
CA GLY A 8 8.14 -4.51 -12.64
C GLY A 8 7.37 -5.67 -11.99
N TYR A 9 7.63 -6.04 -10.75
CA TYR A 9 6.95 -7.10 -10.02
C TYR A 9 5.86 -6.45 -9.18
N MET A 10 4.85 -5.96 -9.89
CA MET A 10 3.66 -5.37 -9.29
C MET A 10 3.11 -6.37 -8.27
N TYR A 11 2.99 -5.94 -7.01
CA TYR A 11 2.52 -6.78 -5.91
C TYR A 11 1.31 -7.59 -6.36
N LYS A 12 1.40 -8.93 -6.27
CA LYS A 12 0.22 -9.79 -6.48
C LYS A 12 -0.89 -9.26 -5.58
N GLN A 13 -2.11 -9.13 -6.10
CA GLN A 13 -3.27 -8.66 -5.32
C GLN A 13 -3.40 -9.39 -3.97
N LYS A 14 -3.02 -10.67 -3.94
CA LYS A 14 -2.92 -11.47 -2.73
C LYS A 14 -2.07 -10.80 -1.65
N VAL A 15 -0.86 -10.32 -1.94
CA VAL A 15 0.03 -9.68 -0.95
C VAL A 15 -0.61 -8.42 -0.35
N LEU A 16 -1.28 -7.62 -1.18
CA LEU A 16 -1.98 -6.42 -0.71
C LEU A 16 -3.20 -6.76 0.14
N TRP A 17 -3.85 -7.89 -0.11
CA TRP A 17 -4.93 -8.42 0.70
C TRP A 17 -4.44 -8.87 2.09
N GLU A 18 -3.35 -9.64 2.13
CA GLU A 18 -2.74 -10.08 3.40
C GLU A 18 -2.29 -8.87 4.25
N ILE A 19 -1.70 -7.85 3.64
CA ILE A 19 -1.33 -6.60 4.33
C ILE A 19 -2.59 -5.88 4.86
N ARG A 20 -3.66 -5.84 4.06
CA ARG A 20 -4.94 -5.26 4.49
C ARG A 20 -5.51 -5.99 5.70
N GLU A 21 -5.48 -7.32 5.70
CA GLU A 21 -5.95 -8.12 6.83
C GLU A 21 -5.08 -7.89 8.08
N MET A 22 -3.77 -7.77 7.91
CA MET A 22 -2.84 -7.50 9.01
C MET A 22 -3.05 -6.11 9.64
N VAL A 23 -3.26 -5.06 8.84
CA VAL A 23 -3.46 -3.68 9.34
C VAL A 23 -4.90 -3.49 9.87
N GLY A 24 -5.83 -4.34 9.48
CA GLY A 24 -7.22 -4.34 9.93
C GLY A 24 -8.06 -3.23 9.29
N LYS A 25 -7.98 -1.99 9.80
CA LYS A 25 -8.88 -0.89 9.39
C LYS A 25 -8.35 -0.13 8.17
N VAL A 26 -8.57 -0.72 7.00
CA VAL A 26 -8.28 -0.13 5.69
C VAL A 26 -9.50 0.62 5.15
N THR A 27 -9.34 1.89 4.79
CA THR A 27 -10.39 2.77 4.25
C THR A 27 -10.55 2.64 2.74
N LYS A 28 -9.43 2.47 2.02
CA LYS A 28 -9.44 2.35 0.56
C LYS A 28 -8.27 1.50 0.07
N LEU A 29 -8.55 0.65 -0.91
CA LEU A 29 -7.57 -0.18 -1.60
C LEU A 29 -7.67 0.16 -3.09
N ASP A 30 -6.62 0.77 -3.65
CA ASP A 30 -6.56 1.19 -5.05
C ASP A 30 -5.50 0.39 -5.80
N PHE A 31 -5.96 -0.47 -6.70
CA PHE A 31 -5.13 -1.32 -7.54
C PHE A 31 -4.99 -0.71 -8.94
N ASN A 32 -4.37 0.46 -9.04
CA ASN A 32 -4.08 1.07 -10.35
C ASN A 32 -2.84 0.43 -11.01
N THR A 33 -2.88 -0.90 -11.17
CA THR A 33 -1.76 -1.71 -11.65
C THR A 33 -1.96 -2.31 -13.04
N ASN A 34 -3.04 -1.96 -13.75
CA ASN A 34 -3.38 -2.60 -15.03
C ASN A 34 -3.60 -1.64 -16.20
N ASN A 35 -3.41 -0.33 -15.98
CA ASN A 35 -3.45 0.66 -17.05
C ASN A 35 -2.02 0.92 -17.51
N ARG A 36 -1.68 0.62 -18.76
CA ARG A 36 -0.34 0.73 -19.39
C ARG A 36 0.29 2.14 -19.36
N ALA A 37 -0.30 3.10 -18.65
CA ALA A 37 0.30 4.38 -18.31
C ALA A 37 1.49 4.23 -17.35
N GLN A 38 2.50 5.07 -17.53
CA GLN A 38 3.73 5.10 -16.74
C GLN A 38 3.42 5.55 -15.28
N GLY A 39 3.94 4.85 -14.26
CA GLY A 39 3.74 5.22 -12.84
C GLY A 39 2.63 4.46 -12.10
N GLN A 40 2.59 3.13 -12.25
CA GLN A 40 1.58 2.29 -11.60
C GLN A 40 2.02 1.84 -10.20
N PHE A 41 1.26 2.25 -9.18
CA PHE A 41 1.46 1.83 -7.80
C PHE A 41 0.12 1.38 -7.22
N ALA A 42 0.12 0.26 -6.49
CA ALA A 42 -0.97 -0.06 -5.61
C ALA A 42 -0.90 0.83 -4.37
N ARG A 43 -2.05 1.33 -3.90
CA ARG A 43 -2.14 2.19 -2.71
C ARG A 43 -3.13 1.61 -1.72
N ILE A 44 -2.73 1.56 -0.45
CA ILE A 44 -3.59 1.21 0.68
C ILE A 44 -3.74 2.47 1.55
N ALA A 45 -4.96 2.93 1.76
CA ALA A 45 -5.26 4.01 2.70
C ALA A 45 -5.82 3.40 3.99
N VAL A 46 -5.21 3.73 5.14
CA VAL A 46 -5.53 3.14 6.44
C VAL A 46 -5.83 4.23 7.46
N TYR A 47 -6.71 3.94 8.42
CA TYR A 47 -6.92 4.82 9.55
C TYR A 47 -5.89 4.53 10.63
N VAL A 48 -5.18 5.57 11.06
CA VAL A 48 -4.21 5.50 12.14
C VAL A 48 -4.69 6.38 13.29
N ASN A 49 -4.73 5.82 14.50
CA ASN A 49 -4.95 6.62 15.70
C ASN A 49 -3.60 7.21 16.16
N LEU A 50 -3.49 8.54 16.18
CA LEU A 50 -2.28 9.24 16.59
C LEU A 50 -2.24 9.58 18.09
N ASP A 51 -3.34 9.33 18.83
CA ASP A 51 -3.36 9.42 20.30
C ASP A 51 -2.50 8.33 20.95
N LYS A 52 -2.16 7.29 20.17
CA LYS A 52 -1.27 6.20 20.57
C LYS A 52 0.00 6.25 19.72
N PRO A 53 1.18 6.05 20.33
CA PRO A 53 2.42 6.01 19.56
C PRO A 53 2.41 4.82 18.60
N LEU A 54 2.88 5.06 17.36
CA LEU A 54 2.90 4.03 16.31
C LEU A 54 3.96 2.94 16.55
N VAL A 55 4.92 3.25 17.40
CA VAL A 55 5.98 2.34 17.81
C VAL A 55 5.95 2.29 19.33
N LEU A 56 5.95 1.08 19.87
CA LEU A 56 6.14 0.86 21.30
C LEU A 56 7.61 1.16 21.61
N GLN A 57 7.87 2.08 22.54
CA GLN A 57 9.22 2.39 23.01
C GLN A 57 9.73 1.31 23.95
#